data_AF-A0A1J3HCK9-F1
#
_entry.id   AF-A0A1J3HCK9-F1
#
_cell.length_a   1.000
_cell.length_b   1.000
_cell.length_c   1.000
_cell.angle_alpha   90.00
_cell.angle_beta   90.00
_cell.angle_gamma   90.00
#
_symmetry.space_group_name_H-M   'P 1'
#
loop_
_entity.id
_entity.type
_entity.pdbx_description
1 polymer ?
#
loop_
_entity_poly.entity_id
_entity_poly.type
_entity_poly.pdbx_seq_one_letter_code
_entity_poly.pdbx_strand_id
1 'polypeptide(L)'
;LPWAELFYNTSHHTTIQMTPFKAVYGRDPPTLLRYENGATNNADLEARLLERDAMLELLREHIHKAQQLVKQRVDGHRREVEFDVGEKVFLKIRP
;
A
#
# COMPACT_ATOMS: atom_id res chain seq x y z
N LEU A 1 10.60 -10.34 -5.23
CA LEU A 1 10.06 -9.12 -5.86
C LEU A 1 8.61 -9.25 -6.33
N PRO A 2 8.18 -10.32 -7.03
CA PRO A 2 6.82 -10.41 -7.60
C PRO A 2 5.69 -10.25 -6.58
N TRP A 3 5.83 -10.87 -5.40
CA TRP A 3 4.84 -10.75 -4.33
C TRP A 3 4.71 -9.33 -3.76
N ALA A 4 5.81 -8.59 -3.69
CA ALA A 4 5.80 -7.21 -3.21
C ALA A 4 5.08 -6.28 -4.18
N GLU A 5 5.35 -6.45 -5.48
CA GLU A 5 4.68 -5.70 -6.55
C GLU A 5 3.18 -6.00 -6.61
N LEU A 6 2.82 -7.29 -6.60
CA LEU A 6 1.42 -7.70 -6.58
C LEU A 6 0.71 -7.09 -5.36
N PHE A 7 1.31 -7.21 -4.18
CA PHE A 7 0.72 -6.68 -2.95
C PHE A 7 0.55 -5.16 -2.98
N TYR A 8 1.54 -4.42 -3.49
CA TYR A 8 1.42 -2.97 -3.67
C TYR A 8 0.27 -2.61 -4.62
N ASN A 9 0.17 -3.31 -5.75
CA ASN A 9 -0.86 -3.06 -6.76
C ASN A 9 -2.27 -3.40 -6.27
N THR A 10 -2.42 -4.41 -5.41
CA THR A 10 -3.72 -4.82 -4.87
C THR A 10 -4.10 -4.13 -3.55
N SER A 11 -3.18 -3.41 -2.92
CA SER A 11 -3.43 -2.69 -1.67
C SER A 11 -4.11 -1.34 -1.90
N HIS A 12 -4.96 -0.93 -0.97
CA HIS A 12 -5.63 0.37 -1.04
C HIS A 12 -4.63 1.52 -0.85
N HIS A 13 -4.67 2.49 -1.76
CA HIS A 13 -3.80 3.65 -1.73
C HIS A 13 -4.59 4.90 -1.34
N THR A 14 -4.22 5.54 -0.23
CA THR A 14 -4.99 6.64 0.38
C THR A 14 -5.14 7.87 -0.51
N THR A 15 -4.11 8.20 -1.31
CA THR A 15 -4.14 9.37 -2.22
C THR A 15 -5.16 9.25 -3.35
N ILE A 16 -5.30 8.07 -3.94
CA ILE A 16 -6.21 7.82 -5.08
C ILE A 16 -7.51 7.16 -4.62
N GLN A 17 -7.64 6.86 -3.32
CA GLN A 17 -8.81 6.20 -2.70
C GLN A 17 -9.22 4.88 -3.38
N MET A 18 -8.26 4.20 -4.00
CA MET A 18 -8.45 2.91 -4.66
C MET A 18 -7.12 2.16 -4.74
N THR A 19 -7.15 0.93 -5.27
CA THR A 19 -5.93 0.16 -5.51
C THR A 19 -5.28 0.63 -6.82
N PRO A 20 -3.94 0.66 -6.94
CA PRO A 20 -3.28 0.94 -8.22
C PRO A 20 -3.75 0.00 -9.33
N PHE A 21 -4.04 -1.26 -9.01
CA PHE A 21 -4.65 -2.22 -9.94
C PHE A 21 -6.00 -1.72 -10.47
N LYS A 22 -6.88 -1.24 -9.60
CA LYS A 22 -8.18 -0.70 -10.02
C LYS A 22 -8.03 0.56 -10.87
N ALA A 23 -7.07 1.42 -10.54
CA ALA A 23 -6.79 2.61 -11.35
C ALA A 23 -6.33 2.25 -12.77
N VAL A 24 -5.53 1.18 -12.93
CA VAL A 24 -5.02 0.73 -14.23
C VAL A 24 -6.06 -0.06 -15.03
N TYR A 25 -6.81 -0.96 -14.38
CA TYR A 25 -7.65 -1.94 -15.07
C TYR A 25 -9.17 -1.69 -14.93
N GLY A 26 -9.59 -0.69 -14.15
CA GLY A 26 -11.00 -0.36 -13.94
C GLY A 26 -11.80 -1.40 -13.16
N ARG A 27 -11.16 -2.43 -12.61
CA ARG A 27 -11.80 -3.52 -11.85
C ARG A 27 -11.05 -3.80 -10.56
N ASP A 28 -11.74 -4.34 -9.57
CA ASP A 28 -11.11 -4.72 -8.31
C ASP A 28 -10.08 -5.84 -8.51
N PRO A 29 -8.97 -5.83 -7.75
CA PRO A 29 -7.96 -6.87 -7.84
C PRO A 29 -8.52 -8.23 -7.43
N PRO A 30 -8.05 -9.32 -8.05
CA PRO A 30 -8.44 -10.67 -7.64
C PRO A 30 -8.00 -10.91 -6.19
N THR A 31 -8.89 -11.51 -5.40
CA THR A 31 -8.63 -11.81 -3.98
C THR A 31 -7.58 -12.91 -3.89
N LEU A 32 -6.50 -12.66 -3.15
CA LEU A 32 -5.53 -13.70 -2.82
C LEU A 32 -6.13 -14.60 -1.73
N LEU A 33 -6.46 -15.84 -2.09
CA LEU A 33 -6.91 -16.85 -1.14
C LEU A 33 -5.72 -17.31 -0.28
N ARG A 34 -5.87 -17.18 1.04
CA ARG A 34 -4.96 -17.81 2.01
C ARG A 34 -5.03 -19.32 1.85
N TYR A 35 -3.91 -19.97 2.10
CA TYR A 35 -3.87 -21.43 2.12
C TYR A 35 -4.66 -21.95 3.33
N GLU A 36 -5.49 -22.96 3.10
CA GLU A 36 -6.16 -23.72 4.15
C GLU A 36 -5.45 -25.06 4.33
N ASN A 37 -5.09 -25.40 5.58
CA ASN A 37 -4.39 -26.65 5.87
C ASN A 37 -5.19 -27.86 5.38
N GLY A 38 -4.55 -28.74 4.61
CA GLY A 38 -5.21 -29.90 4.00
C GLY A 38 -5.92 -29.63 2.67
N ALA A 39 -5.80 -28.42 2.09
CA ALA A 39 -6.34 -28.12 0.76
C ALA A 39 -5.55 -28.82 -0.38
N THR A 40 -4.39 -29.39 -0.09
CA THR A 40 -3.61 -30.20 -1.03
C THR A 40 -3.01 -31.43 -0.37
N ASN A 41 -2.98 -32.55 -1.10
CA ASN A 41 -2.29 -33.77 -0.67
C ASN A 41 -0.79 -33.77 -1.02
N ASN A 42 -0.31 -32.69 -1.66
CA ASN A 42 1.09 -32.55 -2.05
C ASN A 42 1.85 -31.74 -1.00
N ALA A 43 2.72 -32.42 -0.24
CA ALA A 43 3.50 -31.84 0.86
C ALA A 43 4.42 -30.70 0.41
N ASP A 44 5.05 -30.80 -0.76
CA ASP A 44 5.93 -29.75 -1.29
C ASP A 44 5.14 -28.49 -1.65
N LEU A 45 3.94 -28.67 -2.20
CA LEU A 45 3.05 -27.55 -2.53
C LEU A 45 2.52 -26.89 -1.26
N GLU A 46 2.14 -27.68 -0.26
CA GLU A 46 1.71 -27.18 1.05
C GLU A 46 2.79 -26.33 1.73
N ALA A 47 4.04 -26.81 1.77
CA ALA A 47 5.15 -26.06 2.35
C ALA A 47 5.36 -24.69 1.64
N ARG A 48 5.29 -24.67 0.30
CA ARG A 48 5.43 -23.43 -0.48
C ARG A 48 4.28 -22.45 -0.24
N LEU A 49 3.06 -22.95 -0.06
CA LEU A 49 1.88 -22.13 0.20
C LEU A 49 1.91 -21.51 1.60
N LEU A 50 2.37 -22.26 2.59
CA LEU A 50 2.63 -21.75 3.95
C LEU A 50 3.73 -20.68 3.97
N GLU A 51 4.85 -20.92 3.27
CA GLU A 51 5.94 -19.95 3.15
C GLU A 51 5.46 -18.66 2.47
N ARG A 52 4.67 -18.77 1.40
CA ARG A 52 4.05 -17.63 0.72
C ARG A 52 3.20 -16.81 1.70
N ASP A 53 2.35 -17.45 2.48
CA ASP A 53 1.44 -16.76 3.38
C ASP A 53 2.19 -16.03 4.51
N ALA A 54 3.23 -16.65 5.06
CA ALA A 54 4.13 -16.00 6.02
C ALA A 54 4.84 -14.79 5.41
N MET A 55 5.32 -14.90 4.16
CA MET A 55 5.95 -13.80 3.44
C MET A 55 4.98 -12.64 3.20
N LEU A 56 3.72 -12.94 2.85
CA LEU A 56 2.68 -11.93 2.64
C LEU A 56 2.34 -11.16 3.92
N GLU A 57 2.31 -11.83 5.08
CA GLU A 57 2.11 -11.17 6.37
C GLU A 57 3.26 -10.21 6.70
N LEU A 58 4.50 -10.65 6.53
CA LEU A 58 5.68 -9.80 6.74
C LEU A 58 5.67 -8.57 5.82
N LEU A 59 5.32 -8.76 4.55
CA LEU A 59 5.19 -7.68 3.56
C LEU A 59 4.16 -6.63 3.97
N ARG A 60 3.01 -7.07 4.48
CA ARG A 60 1.95 -6.18 4.97
C ARG A 60 2.46 -5.30 6.10
N GLU A 61 3.18 -5.86 7.06
CA GLU A 61 3.72 -5.09 8.17
C GLU A 61 4.75 -4.06 7.71
N HIS A 62 5.69 -4.46 6.84
CA HIS A 62 6.73 -3.56 6.35
C HIS A 62 6.15 -2.40 5.54
N ILE A 63 5.17 -2.64 4.68
CA ILE A 63 4.52 -1.59 3.88
C ILE A 63 3.74 -0.63 4.79
N HIS A 64 3.00 -1.14 5.78
CA HIS A 64 2.32 -0.27 6.75
C HIS A 64 3.30 0.60 7.54
N LYS A 65 4.41 0.03 8.02
CA LYS A 65 5.47 0.79 8.70
C LYS A 65 6.05 1.87 7.77
N ALA A 66 6.34 1.53 6.51
CA ALA A 66 6.85 2.49 5.53
C ALA A 66 5.84 3.63 5.27
N GLN A 67 4.55 3.32 5.11
CA GLN A 67 3.49 4.32 4.95
C GLN A 67 3.39 5.26 6.16
N GLN A 68 3.48 4.71 7.38
CA GLN A 68 3.48 5.51 8.62
C GLN A 68 4.69 6.45 8.68
N LEU A 69 5.88 5.98 8.36
CA LEU A 69 7.10 6.80 8.33
C LEU A 69 7.00 7.92 7.29
N VAL A 70 6.50 7.63 6.09
CA VAL A 70 6.28 8.64 5.05
C VAL A 70 5.27 9.68 5.55
N LYS A 71 4.17 9.25 6.17
CA LYS A 71 3.16 10.15 6.73
C LYS A 71 3.76 11.06 7.80
N GLN A 72 4.45 10.50 8.79
CA GLN A 72 5.10 11.27 9.86
C GLN A 72 6.10 12.29 9.29
N ARG A 73 6.90 11.89 8.31
CA ARG A 73 7.87 12.78 7.66
C ARG A 73 7.16 13.90 6.91
N VAL A 74 6.12 13.60 6.13
CA VAL A 74 5.38 14.61 5.36
C VAL A 74 4.65 15.58 6.29
N ASP A 75 3.97 15.06 7.32
CA ASP A 75 3.20 15.88 8.27
C ASP A 75 4.13 16.77 9.11
N GLY A 76 5.32 16.29 9.51
CA GLY A 76 6.30 17.10 10.23
C GLY A 76 6.86 18.30 9.45
N HIS A 77 6.71 18.32 8.12
CA HIS A 77 7.10 19.46 7.27
C HIS A 77 5.91 20.35 6.88
N ARG A 78 4.68 19.97 7.25
CA ARG A 78 3.49 20.80 7.03
C ARG A 78 3.32 21.73 8.23
N ARG A 79 3.24 23.03 7.94
CA ARG A 79 2.82 24.04 8.90
C ARG A 79 1.45 24.54 8.46
N GLU A 80 0.47 24.53 9.36
CA GLU A 80 -0.75 25.28 9.14
C GLU A 80 -0.40 26.77 9.19
N VAL A 81 -0.68 27.46 8.10
CA VAL A 81 -0.49 28.90 7.98
C VAL A 81 -1.84 29.46 7.58
N GLU A 82 -2.43 30.22 8.49
CA GLU A 82 -3.60 31.04 8.24
C GLU A 82 -3.14 32.41 7.75
N PHE A 83 -3.88 33.00 6.81
CA PHE A 83 -3.57 34.31 6.24
C PHE A 83 -4.78 35.21 6.39
N ASP A 84 -4.56 36.48 6.73
CA ASP A 84 -5.63 37.46 6.85
C ASP A 84 -5.97 38.11 5.50
N VAL A 85 -7.20 38.61 5.38
CA VAL A 85 -7.66 39.33 4.19
C VAL A 85 -6.82 40.60 4.02
N GLY A 86 -6.03 40.65 2.94
CA GLY A 86 -5.12 41.76 2.61
C GLY A 86 -3.62 41.42 2.77
N GLU A 87 -3.29 40.26 3.31
CA GLU A 87 -1.91 39.80 3.46
C GLU A 87 -1.30 39.39 2.12
N LYS A 88 -0.06 39.84 1.85
CA LYS A 88 0.64 39.54 0.59
C LYS A 88 1.43 38.24 0.74
N VAL A 89 1.04 37.21 0.00
CA VAL A 89 1.71 35.90 -0.02
C VAL A 89 2.38 35.63 -1.37
N PHE A 90 3.51 34.94 -1.34
CA PHE A 90 4.17 34.47 -2.56
C PHE A 90 3.57 33.14 -3.02
N LEU A 91 3.06 33.11 -4.25
CA LEU A 91 2.57 31.89 -4.86
C LEU A 91 3.75 31.02 -5.30
N LYS A 92 3.85 29.81 -4.75
CA LYS A 92 4.81 28.82 -5.21
C LYS A 92 4.27 28.11 -6.45
N ILE A 93 4.71 28.56 -7.62
CA ILE A 93 4.37 27.91 -8.90
C ILE A 93 5.27 26.67 -9.04
N ARG A 94 4.67 25.47 -9.08
CA ARG A 94 5.35 24.24 -9.52
C ARG A 94 4.81 23.90 -10.93
N PRO A 95 5.67 23.60 -11.92
CA PRO A 95 5.22 23.02 -13.18
C PRO A 95 4.72 21.58 -12.99
#